data_AF-A0A7W8B2H9-F1
#
_entry.id   AF-A0A7W8B2H9-F1
#
_cell.length_a   1.000
_cell.length_b   1.000
_cell.length_c   1.000
_cell.angle_alpha   90.00
_cell.angle_beta   90.00
_cell.angle_gamma   90.00
#
_symmetry.space_group_name_H-M   'P 1'
#
loop_
_entity.id
_entity.type
_entity.pdbx_description
1 polymer ?
#
loop_
_entity_poly.entity_id
_entity_poly.type
_entity_poly.pdbx_seq_one_letter_code
_entity_poly.pdbx_strand_id
1 'polypeptide(L)' 'MPRPQPMSCWTCGTTEPHRPLTEPQKAWLSAEIDEDFVDHYWMCARPGCRNVRTFMTERRFRKKPLRIPPDVE' A
#
# COMPACT_ATOMS: atom_id res chain seq x y z
N MET A 1 3.38 -0.32 -16.72
CA MET A 1 3.05 -0.23 -15.28
C MET A 1 2.00 -1.29 -14.95
N PRO A 2 2.12 -2.02 -13.82
CA PRO A 2 1.09 -2.96 -13.38
C PRO A 2 -0.26 -2.25 -13.27
N ARG A 3 -1.31 -2.83 -13.84
CA ARG A 3 -2.67 -2.27 -13.75
C ARG A 3 -3.17 -2.38 -12.31
N PRO A 4 -3.99 -1.44 -11.82
CA PRO A 4 -4.63 -1.57 -10.52
C PRO A 4 -5.44 -2.87 -10.46
N GLN A 5 -5.28 -3.64 -9.38
CA GLN A 5 -5.98 -4.90 -9.18
C GLN A 5 -7.03 -4.76 -8.08
N PRO A 6 -8.27 -5.27 -8.28
CA PRO A 6 -9.27 -5.29 -7.23
C PRO A 6 -8.82 -6.27 -6.14
N MET A 7 -8.62 -5.75 -4.94
CA MET A 7 -8.04 -6.48 -3.82
C MET A 7 -8.71 -6.06 -2.51
N SER A 8 -8.82 -6.99 -1.55
CA SER A 8 -9.36 -6.67 -0.23
C SER A 8 -8.50 -5.61 0.47
N CYS A 9 -9.17 -4.63 1.06
CA CYS A 9 -8.55 -3.55 1.80
C CYS A 9 -9.01 -3.58 3.26
N TRP A 10 -8.07 -3.82 4.17
CA TRP A 10 -8.38 -3.98 5.59
C TRP A 10 -9.04 -2.73 6.20
N THR A 11 -8.60 -1.55 5.81
CA THR A 11 -9.13 -0.28 6.34
C THR A 11 -10.45 0.14 5.70
N CYS A 12 -10.70 -0.23 4.45
CA CYS A 12 -11.99 0.05 3.80
C CYS A 12 -13.06 -0.99 4.16
N GLY A 13 -12.65 -2.22 4.52
CA GLY A 13 -13.56 -3.35 4.72
C GLY A 13 -14.16 -3.90 3.42
N THR A 14 -13.66 -3.44 2.27
CA THR A 14 -14.20 -3.72 0.93
C THR A 14 -13.08 -4.11 -0.04
N THR A 15 -13.46 -4.67 -1.18
CA THR A 15 -12.55 -4.88 -2.31
C THR A 15 -12.38 -3.57 -3.06
N GLU A 16 -11.17 -3.03 -3.06
CA GLU A 16 -10.83 -1.76 -3.68
C GLU A 16 -9.71 -1.96 -4.72
N PRO A 17 -9.64 -1.12 -5.75
CA PRO A 17 -8.50 -1.13 -6.66
C PRO A 17 -7.24 -0.77 -5.87
N HIS A 18 -6.22 -1.61 -5.98
CA HIS A 18 -4.90 -1.33 -5.44
C HIS A 18 -3.91 -1.17 -6.58
N ARG A 19 -3.04 -0.19 -6.47
CA ARG A 19 -1.99 0.08 -7.44
C ARG A 19 -0.60 -0.18 -6.84
N PRO A 20 0.40 -0.50 -7.66
CA PRO A 20 1.80 -0.46 -7.23
C PRO A 20 2.18 0.94 -6.74
N LEU A 21 3.17 0.97 -5.85
CA LEU A 21 3.76 2.21 -5.34
C LEU A 21 4.63 2.89 -6.40
N THR A 22 4.65 4.23 -6.37
CA THR A 22 5.64 5.04 -7.12
C THR A 22 7.01 4.99 -6.42
N GLU A 23 8.07 5.43 -7.09
CA GLU A 23 9.41 5.46 -6.49
C GLU A 23 9.49 6.26 -5.17
N PRO A 24 8.86 7.45 -5.06
CA PRO A 24 8.86 8.20 -3.79
C PRO A 24 8.10 7.46 -2.68
N GLN A 25 6.98 6.83 -3.03
CA GLN A 25 6.18 6.03 -2.11
C GLN A 25 6.94 4.80 -1.61
N LYS A 26 7.74 4.17 -2.48
CA LYS A 26 8.63 3.08 -2.13
C LYS A 26 9.73 3.55 -1.18
N ALA A 27 10.42 4.65 -1.50
CA ALA A 27 11.49 5.18 -0.66
C ALA A 27 10.98 5.58 0.74
N TRP A 28 9.79 6.19 0.81
CA TRP A 28 9.14 6.46 2.09
C TRP A 28 8.81 5.18 2.84
N LEU A 29 8.20 4.20 2.15
CA LEU A 29 7.82 2.94 2.77
C LEU A 29 9.03 2.17 3.30
N SER A 30 10.10 2.07 2.51
CA SER A 30 11.33 1.37 2.89
C SER A 30 11.96 2.00 4.13
N ALA A 31 11.96 3.34 4.22
CA ALA A 31 12.46 4.05 5.39
C ALA A 31 11.57 3.86 6.63
N GLU A 32 10.25 3.78 6.44
CA GLU A 32 9.28 3.62 7.54
C GLU A 32 9.28 2.20 8.13
N ILE A 33 9.53 1.17 7.31
CA ILE A 33 9.46 -0.24 7.72
C ILE A 33 10.82 -0.93 7.81
N ASP A 34 11.90 -0.22 7.48
CA ASP A 34 13.28 -0.71 7.45
C ASP A 34 13.44 -1.97 6.56
N GLU A 35 12.86 -1.93 5.34
CA GLU A 35 12.89 -3.03 4.37
C GLU A 35 13.38 -2.53 3.01
N ASP A 36 14.42 -3.18 2.47
CA ASP A 36 15.00 -2.81 1.17
C ASP A 36 14.09 -3.17 -0.01
N PHE A 37 13.33 -4.27 0.09
CA PHE A 37 12.54 -4.79 -1.02
C PHE A 37 11.06 -4.43 -0.92
N VAL A 38 10.71 -3.22 -1.37
CA VAL A 38 9.34 -2.69 -1.30
C VAL A 38 8.52 -2.80 -2.59
N ASP A 39 9.05 -3.42 -3.65
CA ASP A 39 8.39 -3.51 -4.96
C ASP A 39 7.10 -4.35 -4.97
N HIS A 40 6.98 -5.26 -4.01
CA HIS A 40 5.84 -6.15 -3.86
C HIS A 40 4.69 -5.53 -3.05
N TYR A 41 4.86 -4.28 -2.60
CA TYR A 41 3.82 -3.52 -1.90
C TYR A 41 2.90 -2.78 -2.88
N TRP A 42 1.64 -2.75 -2.47
CA TRP A 42 0.54 -2.16 -3.19
C TRP A 42 -0.23 -1.24 -2.25
N MET A 43 -0.70 -0.14 -2.80
CA MET A 43 -1.51 0.84 -2.08
C MET A 43 -2.93 0.83 -2.61
N CYS A 44 -3.89 0.93 -1.69
CA CYS A 44 -5.28 1.17 -2.04
C CYS A 44 -5.42 2.50 -2.80
N ALA A 45 -5.95 2.43 -4.02
CA ALA A 45 -6.17 3.58 -4.89
C ALA A 45 -7.47 4.33 -4.56
N ARG A 46 -8.27 3.84 -3.60
CA ARG A 46 -9.44 4.56 -3.10
C ARG A 46 -8.99 5.90 -2.50
N PRO A 47 -9.60 7.02 -2.91
CA PRO A 47 -9.30 8.34 -2.34
C PRO A 47 -9.39 8.33 -0.81
N GLY A 48 -8.35 8.82 -0.15
CA GLY A 48 -8.29 8.95 1.31
C GLY A 48 -7.93 7.67 2.09
N CYS A 49 -7.84 6.50 1.46
CA CYS A 49 -7.44 5.28 2.16
C CYS A 49 -5.92 5.13 2.25
N ARG A 50 -5.26 5.09 1.08
CA ARG A 50 -3.80 4.93 0.93
C ARG A 50 -3.17 3.81 1.77
N ASN A 51 -3.97 2.80 2.15
CA ASN A 51 -3.51 1.67 2.95
C ASN A 51 -2.55 0.80 2.14
N VAL A 52 -1.44 0.43 2.76
CA VAL A 52 -0.40 -0.40 2.19
C VAL A 52 -0.63 -1.85 2.56
N ARG A 53 -0.49 -2.72 1.56
CA ARG A 53 -0.52 -4.18 1.71
C ARG A 53 0.47 -4.82 0.75
N THR A 54 0.73 -6.11 0.93
CA THR A 54 1.43 -6.88 -0.10
C THR A 54 0.42 -7.61 -0.98
N PHE A 55 0.84 -8.08 -2.15
CA PHE A 55 -0.05 -8.82 -3.05
C PHE A 55 -0.64 -10.08 -2.38
N MET A 56 0.13 -10.78 -1.53
CA MET A 56 -0.33 -12.00 -0.84
C MET A 56 -0.93 -11.74 0.55
N THR A 57 -0.57 -10.64 1.22
CA THR A 57 -0.97 -10.40 2.61
C THR A 57 -1.67 -9.05 2.74
N GLU A 58 -2.98 -9.11 2.98
CA GLU A 58 -3.80 -7.91 3.25
C GLU A 58 -3.37 -7.21 4.55
N ARG A 59 -3.12 -7.98 5.62
CA ARG A 59 -2.80 -7.46 6.96
C ARG A 59 -1.32 -7.66 7.29
N ARG A 60 -0.41 -7.13 6.45
CA ARG A 60 1.04 -7.17 6.73
C ARG A 60 1.35 -6.48 8.05
N PHE A 61 0.79 -5.30 8.26
CA PHE A 61 0.92 -4.52 9.49
C PHE A 61 -0.25 -4.78 10.46
N ARG A 62 -0.34 -6.01 10.99
CA ARG A 62 -1.49 -6.46 11.82
C ARG A 62 -1.85 -5.54 12.99
N LYS A 63 -0.85 -4.88 13.59
CA LYS A 63 -1.03 -4.00 14.76
C LYS A 63 -1.56 -2.62 14.38
N LYS A 64 -1.10 -2.05 13.27
CA LYS A 64 -1.49 -0.72 12.81
C LYS A 64 -1.43 -0.68 11.28
N PRO A 65 -2.54 -0.39 10.58
CA PRO A 65 -2.52 -0.27 9.13
C PRO A 65 -1.59 0.88 8.74
N LEU A 66 -0.62 0.58 7.88
CA LEU A 66 0.30 1.59 7.36
C LEU A 66 -0.35 2.29 6.17
N ARG A 67 -0.34 3.62 6.19
CA ARG A 67 -0.94 4.44 5.14
C ARG A 67 0.10 5.40 4.60
N ILE A 68 0.19 5.48 3.28
CA ILE A 68 1.08 6.45 2.65
C ILE A 68 0.50 7.86 2.86
N PRO A 69 1.31 8.82 3.32
CA PRO A 69 0.87 10.18 3.54
C PRO A 69 0.40 10.89 2.26
N PRO A 70 -0.60 11.80 2.36
CA PRO A 70 -0.86 12.97 1.55
C PRO A 70 0.08 13.33 0.41
N ASP A 71 1.24 13.66 0.93
CA ASP A 71 2.37 14.43 0.43
C ASP A 71 3.40 13.58 -0.32
N VAL A 72 3.28 12.25 -0.25
CA VAL A 72 4.18 11.32 -0.94
C VAL A 72 3.50 10.82 -2.23
N GLU A 73 3.77 11.50 -3.34
CA GLU A 73 3.23 11.17 -4.68
C GLU A 73 4.11 10.21 -5.48
#